data_AF-A8G4B3-F1
#
_entry.id   AF-A8G4B3-F1
#
_cell.length_a   1.000
_cell.length_b   1.000
_cell.length_c   1.000
_cell.angle_alpha   90.00
_cell.angle_beta   90.00
_cell.angle_gamma   90.00
#
_symmetry.space_group_name_H-M   'P 1'
#
loop_
_entity.id
_entity.type
_entity.pdbx_description
1 polymer ?
#
loop_
_entity_poly.entity_id
_entity_poly.type
_entity_poly.pdbx_seq_one_letter_code
_entity_poly.pdbx_strand_id
1 'polypeptide(L)'
;MKIIRQFPQIFLIAIFLSSCRTSINKDNSIKNLENNINEFSNSEKKRMEIKFSCGEDGILEYLDDGWNILKEDSQEKICTWKSVPATKDCNMEKDKGCKITKPDRIGEEKIYLLEK
;
A
#
# COMPACT_ATOMS: atom_id res chain seq x y z
N MET A 1 -20.49 0.41 58.57
CA MET A 1 -20.26 1.21 57.34
C MET A 1 -19.32 2.34 57.72
N LYS A 2 -18.15 2.58 57.11
CA LYS A 2 -17.77 2.49 55.70
C LYS A 2 -16.29 2.06 55.60
N ILE A 3 -16.02 1.08 54.74
CA ILE A 3 -14.68 0.62 54.38
C ILE A 3 -14.17 1.57 53.31
N ILE A 4 -13.11 2.32 53.60
CA ILE A 4 -12.43 3.15 52.60
C ILE A 4 -11.54 2.22 51.79
N ARG A 5 -12.00 1.82 50.60
CA ARG A 5 -11.19 1.08 49.62
C ARG A 5 -10.19 2.06 48.99
N GLN A 6 -8.94 2.03 49.43
CA GLN A 6 -7.83 2.60 48.66
C GLN A 6 -7.66 1.77 47.39
N PHE A 7 -8.20 2.25 46.29
CA PHE A 7 -7.94 1.70 44.96
C PHE A 7 -6.49 2.08 44.55
N PRO A 8 -5.68 1.14 44.06
CA PRO A 8 -4.30 1.43 43.70
C PRO A 8 -4.27 2.27 42.43
N GLN A 9 -3.76 3.49 42.56
CA GLN A 9 -3.54 4.48 41.51
C GLN A 9 -2.33 4.11 40.62
N ILE A 10 -2.25 2.84 40.19
CA ILE A 10 -1.10 2.27 39.44
C ILE A 10 -1.52 1.73 38.06
N PHE A 11 -2.82 1.69 37.74
CA PHE A 11 -3.30 1.11 36.47
C PHE A 11 -3.11 2.00 35.21
N LEU A 12 -2.50 3.19 35.33
CA LEU A 12 -2.36 4.14 34.21
C LEU A 12 -0.96 4.23 33.59
N ILE A 13 -0.01 3.38 33.98
CA ILE A 13 1.36 3.40 33.42
C ILE A 13 1.58 2.31 32.35
N ALA A 14 0.72 1.28 32.28
CA ALA A 14 0.92 0.14 31.37
C ALA A 14 0.45 0.37 29.91
N ILE A 15 -0.24 1.47 29.60
CA ILE A 15 -0.86 1.68 28.28
C ILE A 15 0.12 2.28 27.26
N PHE A 16 1.29 2.77 27.68
CA PHE A 16 2.26 3.43 26.78
C PHE A 16 3.27 2.51 26.08
N LEU A 17 3.31 1.21 26.41
CA LEU A 17 4.32 0.29 25.87
C LEU A 17 3.85 -0.58 24.69
N SER A 18 2.61 -0.43 24.21
CA SER A 18 2.10 -1.20 23.06
C SER A 18 2.34 -0.55 21.71
N SER A 19 2.85 0.69 21.65
CA SER A 19 3.00 1.43 20.39
C SER A 19 4.38 1.25 19.76
N CYS A 20 4.67 0.03 19.30
CA CYS A 20 5.63 -0.24 18.23
C CYS A 20 5.31 -1.61 17.59
N ARG A 21 4.18 -1.69 16.87
CA ARG A 21 3.92 -2.81 15.97
C ARG A 21 4.73 -2.58 14.69
N THR A 22 5.92 -3.15 14.62
CA THR A 22 6.65 -3.28 13.35
C THR A 22 5.96 -4.36 12.54
N SER A 23 5.02 -3.98 11.66
CA SER A 23 4.75 -4.75 10.46
C SER A 23 5.27 -3.94 9.29
N ILE A 24 6.40 -4.38 8.77
CA ILE A 24 7.00 -3.89 7.54
C ILE A 24 5.91 -3.80 6.48
N ASN A 25 5.60 -2.58 6.05
CA ASN A 25 4.91 -2.31 4.80
C ASN A 25 5.82 -2.80 3.68
N LYS A 26 5.66 -4.07 3.31
CA LYS A 26 5.96 -4.54 1.97
C LYS A 26 4.63 -5.04 1.42
N ASP A 27 3.73 -4.10 1.12
CA ASP A 27 2.55 -4.34 0.30
C ASP A 27 2.99 -4.54 -1.15
N ASN A 28 3.74 -5.61 -1.40
CA ASN A 28 3.55 -6.37 -2.63
C ASN A 28 2.31 -7.22 -2.35
N SER A 29 1.13 -6.60 -2.47
CA SER A 29 -0.15 -7.28 -2.26
C SER A 29 -0.41 -8.23 -3.44
N ILE A 30 0.30 -9.35 -3.48
CA ILE A 30 -0.22 -10.60 -4.03
C ILE A 30 -1.20 -11.11 -2.98
N LYS A 31 -2.39 -10.53 -2.95
CA LYS A 31 -3.47 -10.99 -2.09
C LYS A 31 -4.02 -12.24 -2.75
N ASN A 32 -3.41 -13.40 -2.45
CA ASN A 32 -4.00 -14.70 -2.74
C ASN A 32 -5.35 -14.77 -2.03
N LEU A 33 -6.42 -14.44 -2.75
CA LEU A 33 -7.80 -14.61 -2.33
C LEU A 33 -8.16 -16.08 -2.52
N GLU A 34 -7.59 -16.96 -1.71
CA GLU A 34 -7.95 -18.36 -1.65
C GLU A 34 -8.99 -18.51 -0.53
N ASN A 35 -10.27 -18.32 -0.86
CA ASN A 35 -11.37 -18.63 0.06
C ASN A 35 -12.61 -19.12 -0.69
N ASN A 36 -13.03 -20.33 -0.29
CA ASN A 36 -14.27 -21.05 -0.58
C ASN A 36 -14.26 -22.02 -1.77
N ILE A 37 -13.75 -23.23 -1.48
CA ILE A 37 -14.03 -24.45 -2.21
C ILE A 37 -15.53 -24.77 -2.05
N ASN A 38 -16.31 -24.59 -3.11
CA ASN A 38 -17.51 -25.36 -3.35
C ASN A 38 -17.29 -26.12 -4.65
N GLU A 39 -17.09 -27.42 -4.50
CA GLU A 39 -16.77 -28.38 -5.55
C GLU A 39 -17.97 -28.55 -6.49
N PHE A 40 -18.04 -27.70 -7.52
CA PHE A 40 -18.86 -27.93 -8.70
C PHE A 40 -17.93 -27.88 -9.91
N SER A 41 -17.83 -29.00 -10.63
CA SER A 41 -16.93 -29.20 -11.77
C SER A 41 -17.35 -28.37 -12.99
N ASN A 42 -17.26 -27.05 -12.90
CA ASN A 42 -17.01 -26.17 -14.03
C ASN A 42 -15.50 -25.91 -14.03
N SER A 43 -14.86 -25.89 -15.20
CA SER A 43 -13.50 -25.38 -15.31
C SER A 43 -13.52 -23.89 -14.91
N GLU A 44 -13.39 -23.60 -13.62
CA GLU A 44 -13.35 -22.23 -13.12
C GLU A 44 -12.12 -21.56 -13.70
N LYS A 45 -12.36 -20.69 -14.67
CA LYS A 45 -11.31 -19.87 -15.26
C LYS A 45 -10.73 -19.01 -14.14
N LYS A 46 -9.43 -19.14 -13.92
CA LYS A 46 -8.70 -18.35 -12.93
C LYS A 46 -8.64 -16.92 -13.42
N ARG A 47 -8.88 -15.96 -12.53
CA ARG A 47 -8.82 -14.53 -12.85
C ARG A 47 -7.93 -13.81 -11.86
N MET A 48 -7.20 -12.82 -12.35
CA MET A 48 -6.38 -11.95 -11.52
C MET A 48 -6.31 -10.53 -12.08
N GLU A 49 -6.15 -9.55 -11.20
CA GLU A 49 -5.88 -8.16 -11.58
C GLU A 49 -4.42 -7.83 -11.25
N ILE A 50 -3.69 -7.29 -12.23
CA ILE A 50 -2.30 -6.84 -12.04
C ILE A 50 -2.18 -5.37 -12.45
N LYS A 51 -1.21 -4.68 -11.84
CA LYS A 51 -0.99 -3.25 -12.04
C LYS A 51 0.49 -2.98 -12.25
N PHE A 52 0.80 -2.22 -13.29
CA PHE A 52 2.15 -1.72 -13.54
C PHE A 52 2.13 -0.21 -13.48
N SER A 53 2.95 0.35 -12.61
CA SER A 53 3.03 1.79 -12.40
C SER A 53 4.28 2.35 -13.08
N CYS A 54 4.19 3.59 -13.57
CA CYS A 54 5.36 4.43 -13.82
C CYS A 54 6.32 3.91 -14.88
N GLY A 55 5.78 3.29 -15.93
CA GLY A 55 6.55 2.77 -17.06
C GLY A 55 7.19 1.40 -16.82
N GLU A 56 6.86 0.73 -15.72
CA GLU A 56 7.08 -0.70 -15.60
C GLU A 56 6.20 -1.41 -16.66
N ASP A 57 6.78 -2.30 -17.44
CA ASP A 57 6.06 -3.11 -18.42
C ASP A 57 6.44 -4.58 -18.23
N GLY A 58 5.67 -5.27 -17.40
CA GLY A 58 5.86 -6.68 -17.06
C GLY A 58 4.72 -7.58 -17.55
N ILE A 59 3.80 -7.06 -18.38
CA ILE A 59 2.63 -7.84 -18.84
C ILE A 59 3.05 -9.04 -19.70
N LEU A 60 4.18 -8.93 -20.41
CA LEU A 60 4.70 -9.98 -21.30
C LEU A 60 4.91 -11.30 -20.56
N GLU A 61 5.42 -11.29 -19.32
CA GLU A 61 5.63 -12.51 -18.53
C GLU A 61 4.32 -13.28 -18.31
N TYR A 62 3.20 -12.57 -18.12
CA TYR A 62 1.89 -13.19 -17.93
C TYR A 62 1.32 -13.72 -19.25
N LEU A 63 1.52 -12.99 -20.35
CA LEU A 63 1.09 -13.44 -21.67
C LEU A 63 1.84 -14.70 -22.12
N ASP A 64 3.15 -14.75 -21.87
CA ASP A 64 4.00 -15.91 -22.15
C ASP A 64 3.63 -17.12 -21.29
N ASP A 65 3.20 -16.89 -20.04
CA ASP A 65 2.64 -17.92 -19.15
C ASP A 65 1.24 -18.40 -19.59
N GLY A 66 0.65 -17.82 -20.64
CA GLY A 66 -0.64 -18.24 -21.20
C GLY A 66 -1.86 -17.60 -20.55
N TRP A 67 -1.71 -16.46 -19.87
CA TRP A 67 -2.84 -15.64 -19.44
C TRP A 67 -3.38 -14.80 -20.60
N ASN A 68 -4.70 -14.57 -20.61
CA ASN A 68 -5.37 -13.71 -21.58
C ASN A 68 -5.84 -12.42 -20.93
N ILE A 69 -5.65 -11.28 -21.60
CA ILE A 69 -6.17 -9.99 -21.15
C ILE A 69 -7.67 -9.92 -21.44
N LEU A 70 -8.48 -9.77 -20.39
CA LEU A 70 -9.91 -9.49 -20.50
C LEU A 70 -10.20 -7.99 -20.57
N LYS A 71 -9.42 -7.19 -19.83
CA LYS A 71 -9.59 -5.74 -19.73
C LYS A 71 -8.25 -5.06 -19.47
N GLU A 72 -8.05 -3.90 -20.08
CA GLU A 72 -6.95 -2.97 -19.83
C GLU A 72 -7.54 -1.59 -19.53
N ASP A 73 -7.15 -1.01 -18.40
CA ASP A 73 -7.46 0.37 -18.02
C ASP A 73 -6.15 1.11 -17.72
N SER A 74 -6.18 2.44 -17.76
CA SER A 74 -5.04 3.25 -17.31
C SER A 74 -5.47 4.45 -16.47
N GLN A 75 -4.60 4.83 -15.53
CA GLN A 75 -4.83 5.96 -14.64
C GLN A 75 -3.54 6.71 -14.33
N GLU A 76 -3.66 8.01 -14.06
CA GLU A 76 -2.53 8.84 -13.65
C GLU A 76 -2.11 8.53 -12.21
N LYS A 77 -0.81 8.39 -11.96
CA LYS A 77 -0.25 8.09 -10.65
C LYS A 77 1.06 8.82 -10.40
N ILE A 78 1.28 9.21 -9.14
CA ILE A 78 2.54 9.83 -8.72
C ILE A 78 3.61 8.75 -8.59
N CYS A 79 4.70 8.91 -9.34
CA CYS A 79 5.79 7.94 -9.40
C CYS A 79 6.91 8.24 -8.41
N THR A 80 7.23 9.53 -8.26
CA THR A 80 8.28 9.97 -7.34
C THR A 80 7.83 11.23 -6.63
N TRP A 81 8.36 11.39 -5.41
CA TRP A 81 8.17 12.57 -4.58
C TRP A 81 9.50 13.29 -4.45
N LYS A 82 9.48 14.62 -4.48
CA LYS A 82 10.65 15.45 -4.19
C LYS A 82 10.41 16.39 -3.04
N SER A 83 11.47 16.66 -2.29
CA SER A 83 11.51 17.73 -1.31
C SER A 83 11.91 19.05 -1.97
N VAL A 84 11.17 20.11 -1.71
CA VAL A 84 11.46 21.48 -2.17
C VAL A 84 11.35 22.46 -0.99
N PRO A 85 11.93 23.67 -1.08
CA PRO A 85 11.82 24.63 0.00
C PRO A 85 10.37 25.15 0.13
N ALA A 86 9.92 25.33 1.37
CA ALA A 86 8.58 25.82 1.70
C ALA A 86 8.38 27.29 1.28
N THR A 87 9.43 28.10 1.38
CA THR A 87 9.47 29.51 0.97
C THR A 87 10.77 29.80 0.23
N LYS A 88 10.84 30.92 -0.51
CA LYS A 88 12.01 31.28 -1.34
C LYS A 88 13.30 31.47 -0.53
N ASP A 89 13.18 32.00 0.68
CA ASP A 89 14.33 32.39 1.52
C ASP A 89 14.73 31.27 2.50
N CYS A 90 14.21 30.07 2.30
CA CYS A 90 14.33 28.98 3.24
C CYS A 90 15.57 28.12 2.97
N ASN A 91 16.41 27.92 4.00
CA ASN A 91 17.56 27.03 3.88
C ASN A 91 17.16 25.60 4.26
N MET A 92 17.06 24.74 3.25
CA MET A 92 16.62 23.35 3.43
C MET A 92 17.50 22.50 4.35
N GLU A 93 18.76 22.87 4.58
CA GLU A 93 19.66 22.11 5.46
C GLU A 93 19.66 22.61 6.90
N LYS A 94 19.45 23.91 7.10
CA LYS A 94 19.59 24.56 8.41
C LYS A 94 18.25 24.81 9.11
N ASP A 95 17.21 25.09 8.35
CA ASP A 95 15.93 25.55 8.90
C ASP A 95 14.96 24.38 9.11
N LYS A 96 14.44 24.26 10.34
CA LYS A 96 13.43 23.24 10.67
C LYS A 96 12.10 23.56 9.97
N GLY A 97 11.44 22.53 9.45
CA GLY A 97 10.16 22.69 8.73
C GLY A 97 10.30 23.29 7.33
N CYS A 98 11.51 23.47 6.84
CA CYS A 98 11.79 24.10 5.55
C CYS A 98 11.47 23.24 4.33
N LYS A 99 11.45 21.91 4.47
CA LYS A 99 11.23 20.99 3.35
C LYS A 99 9.75 20.65 3.24
N ILE A 100 9.15 20.90 2.09
CA ILE A 100 7.84 20.37 1.72
C ILE A 100 8.00 19.27 0.67
N THR A 101 7.19 18.23 0.77
CA THR A 101 7.18 17.14 -0.20
C THR A 101 6.08 17.40 -1.22
N LYS A 102 6.43 17.33 -2.52
CA LYS A 102 5.46 17.44 -3.61
C LYS A 102 5.71 16.40 -4.69
N PRO A 103 4.72 16.10 -5.55
CA PRO A 103 4.92 15.20 -6.69
C PRO A 103 6.08 15.70 -7.55
N ASP A 104 7.00 14.79 -7.88
CA ASP A 104 8.13 15.09 -8.75
C ASP A 104 7.84 14.62 -10.17
N ARG A 105 7.63 13.31 -10.32
CA ARG A 105 7.25 12.67 -11.57
C ARG A 105 5.86 12.09 -11.44
N ILE A 106 5.01 12.46 -12.37
CA ILE A 106 3.70 11.85 -12.60
C ILE A 106 3.85 10.92 -13.79
N GLY A 107 3.26 9.73 -13.71
CA GLY A 107 3.26 8.75 -14.78
C GLY A 107 1.93 8.01 -14.87
N GLU A 108 1.89 7.03 -15.75
CA GLU A 108 0.71 6.20 -15.98
C GLU A 108 0.83 4.89 -15.19
N GLU A 109 -0.27 4.45 -14.61
CA GLU A 109 -0.47 3.10 -14.10
C GLU A 109 -1.43 2.37 -15.02
N LYS A 110 -1.00 1.22 -15.54
CA LYS A 110 -1.84 0.32 -16.32
C LYS A 110 -2.38 -0.79 -15.44
N ILE A 111 -3.66 -1.10 -15.59
CA ILE A 111 -4.38 -2.11 -14.81
C ILE A 111 -4.91 -3.16 -15.79
N TYR A 112 -4.54 -4.41 -15.58
CA TYR A 112 -4.95 -5.53 -16.42
C TYR A 112 -5.79 -6.51 -15.63
N LEU A 113 -6.93 -6.91 -16.18
CA LEU A 113 -7.70 -8.06 -15.73
C LEU A 113 -7.36 -9.25 -16.63
N LEU A 114 -6.83 -10.32 -16.04
CA LEU A 114 -6.37 -11.51 -16.75
C LEU A 114 -7.25 -12.74 -16.48
N GLU A 115 -7.26 -13.68 -17.42
CA GLU A 115 -7.98 -14.96 -17.33
C GLU A 115 -7.13 -16.14 -17.86
N LYS A 116 -7.17 -17.28 -17.15
CA LYS A 116 -6.50 -18.54 -17.54
C LYS A 116 -7.34 -19.77 -17.20
#